data_AF-A0A7D4GHZ9-F1
#
_entry.id   AF-A0A7D4GHZ9-F1
#
_cell.length_a   1.000
_cell.length_b   1.000
_cell.length_c   1.000
_cell.angle_alpha   90.00
_cell.angle_beta   90.00
_cell.angle_gamma   90.00
#
_symmetry.space_group_name_H-M   'P 1'
#
loop_
_entity.id
_entity.type
_entity.pdbx_description
1 polymer ?
#
loop_
_entity_poly.entity_id
_entity_poly.type
_entity_poly.pdbx_seq_one_letter_code
_entity_poly.pdbx_strand_id
1 'polypeptide(L)'
;MEFNTRNHVMVDFFRLKEEVRAKAAEYLDDITEENLKAFAESTKFIAQSILEKFYFDVDDLYTDGVLKLQDEKQLNAFSDFHDGYRAKMRLWSNKNLISIREVKIDASLEIPHKVQDVTAPPVAVASVGTLIAVGLAIAGVELWIIVAAELLVLATATYLYKQKKAQNKADYNFKLKRYENQIEREKARLVNGLIEDLTKWLNNAKNHSDSLLISFGIN
;
A
#
# COMPACT_ATOMS: atom_id res chain seq x y z
N MET A 1 -1.00 -5.27 -44.92
CA MET A 1 -1.49 -4.70 -43.64
C MET A 1 -0.67 -5.34 -42.55
N GLU A 2 0.34 -4.63 -42.06
CA GLU A 2 1.11 -5.06 -40.90
C GLU A 2 0.20 -4.92 -39.68
N PHE A 3 -0.24 -6.05 -39.12
CA PHE A 3 -0.77 -6.04 -37.78
C PHE A 3 0.40 -5.70 -36.86
N ASN A 4 0.37 -4.50 -36.28
CA ASN A 4 1.24 -4.13 -35.19
C ASN A 4 0.80 -4.92 -33.96
N THR A 5 1.07 -6.23 -33.93
CA THR A 5 0.81 -7.12 -32.79
C THR A 5 1.87 -6.90 -31.72
N ARG A 6 1.87 -5.70 -31.14
CA ARG A 6 2.46 -5.46 -29.83
C ARG A 6 1.55 -6.10 -28.78
N ASN A 7 1.58 -7.43 -28.71
CA ASN A 7 0.99 -8.17 -27.59
C ASN A 7 1.89 -7.95 -26.37
N HIS A 8 1.72 -6.80 -25.73
CA HIS A 8 2.35 -6.53 -24.46
C HIS A 8 1.55 -7.21 -23.37
N VAL A 9 2.19 -8.15 -22.67
CA VAL A 9 1.71 -8.60 -21.35
C VAL A 9 1.43 -7.35 -20.52
N MET A 10 0.24 -7.28 -19.92
CA MET A 10 -0.19 -6.13 -19.14
C MET A 10 -0.09 -6.44 -17.66
N VAL A 11 0.31 -5.43 -16.89
CA VAL A 11 0.22 -5.49 -15.42
C VAL A 11 -1.25 -5.43 -15.02
N ASP A 12 -1.67 -6.33 -14.11
CA ASP A 12 -3.05 -6.42 -13.63
C ASP A 12 -3.38 -5.36 -12.56
N PHE A 13 -3.52 -4.10 -13.00
CA PHE A 13 -3.90 -3.00 -12.11
C PHE A 13 -5.34 -3.08 -11.61
N PHE A 14 -6.20 -3.84 -12.30
CA PHE A 14 -7.57 -4.06 -11.84
C PHE A 14 -7.56 -4.93 -10.59
N ARG A 15 -6.87 -6.08 -10.64
CA ARG A 15 -6.66 -6.97 -9.49
C ARG A 15 -6.02 -6.23 -8.31
N LEU A 16 -5.01 -5.39 -8.55
CA LEU A 16 -4.39 -4.59 -7.50
C LEU A 16 -5.43 -3.77 -6.72
N LYS A 17 -6.29 -3.03 -7.44
CA LYS A 17 -7.28 -2.13 -6.83
C LYS A 17 -8.33 -2.92 -6.04
N GLU A 18 -8.82 -4.01 -6.61
CA GLU A 18 -9.84 -4.84 -5.98
C GLU A 18 -9.31 -5.54 -4.72
N GLU A 19 -8.15 -6.18 -4.81
CA GLU A 19 -7.58 -6.93 -3.67
C GLU A 19 -7.15 -5.99 -2.53
N VAL A 20 -6.58 -4.81 -2.84
CA VAL A 20 -6.24 -3.81 -1.81
C VAL A 20 -7.50 -3.31 -1.08
N ARG A 21 -8.58 -3.04 -1.81
CA ARG A 21 -9.86 -2.63 -1.20
C ARG A 21 -10.50 -3.75 -0.38
N ALA A 22 -10.42 -4.99 -0.84
CA ALA A 22 -10.88 -6.14 -0.09
C ALA A 22 -10.13 -6.28 1.24
N LYS A 23 -8.79 -6.14 1.22
CA LYS A 23 -7.98 -6.14 2.45
C LYS A 23 -8.28 -4.96 3.37
N ALA A 24 -8.66 -3.82 2.81
CA ALA A 24 -9.05 -2.67 3.61
C ALA A 24 -10.35 -2.95 4.37
N ALA A 25 -11.33 -3.59 3.73
CA ALA A 25 -12.55 -4.02 4.38
C ALA A 25 -12.31 -5.10 5.45
N GLU A 26 -11.32 -5.98 5.25
CA GLU A 26 -10.96 -7.04 6.19
C GLU A 26 -10.28 -6.50 7.46
N TYR A 27 -9.32 -5.59 7.31
CA TYR A 27 -8.47 -5.16 8.42
C TYR A 27 -8.81 -3.79 8.99
N LEU A 28 -9.40 -2.87 8.22
CA LEU A 28 -9.64 -1.51 8.69
C LEU A 28 -11.03 -1.33 9.32
N ASP A 29 -11.80 -2.39 9.52
CA ASP A 29 -13.06 -2.30 10.29
C ASP A 29 -12.76 -1.96 11.76
N ASP A 30 -11.80 -2.67 12.36
CA ASP A 30 -11.22 -2.34 13.66
C ASP A 30 -9.82 -1.77 13.50
N ILE A 31 -9.62 -0.52 13.92
CA ILE A 31 -8.36 0.19 13.70
C ILE A 31 -7.44 -0.06 14.89
N THR A 32 -6.62 -1.10 14.76
CA THR A 32 -5.55 -1.47 15.70
C THR A 32 -4.20 -1.49 15.00
N GLU A 33 -3.12 -1.42 15.77
CA GLU A 33 -1.75 -1.48 15.22
C GLU A 33 -1.52 -2.81 14.47
N GLU A 34 -2.01 -3.91 15.04
CA GLU A 34 -1.93 -5.25 14.45
C GLU A 34 -2.67 -5.32 13.10
N ASN A 35 -3.87 -4.76 13.02
CA ASN A 35 -4.66 -4.74 11.79
C ASN A 35 -4.06 -3.84 10.71
N LEU A 36 -3.53 -2.67 11.09
CA LEU A 36 -2.82 -1.79 10.17
C LEU A 36 -1.56 -2.45 9.62
N LYS A 37 -0.83 -3.20 10.46
CA LYS A 37 0.31 -3.99 10.03
C LYS A 37 -0.09 -5.11 9.08
N ALA A 38 -1.10 -5.89 9.43
CA ALA A 38 -1.63 -6.98 8.59
C ALA A 38 -2.11 -6.47 7.22
N PHE A 39 -2.75 -5.30 7.19
CA PHE A 39 -3.14 -4.64 5.95
C PHE A 39 -1.94 -4.25 5.08
N ALA A 40 -0.94 -3.60 5.66
CA ALA A 40 0.25 -3.18 4.92
C ALA A 40 1.06 -4.39 4.38
N GLU A 41 1.22 -5.44 5.18
CA GLU A 41 1.90 -6.68 4.75
C GLU A 41 1.13 -7.38 3.62
N SER A 42 -0.20 -7.48 3.75
CA SER A 42 -1.05 -8.11 2.74
C SER A 42 -1.01 -7.37 1.41
N THR A 43 -1.05 -6.04 1.43
CA THR A 43 -1.03 -5.22 0.21
C THR A 43 0.34 -5.24 -0.50
N LYS A 44 1.44 -5.34 0.26
CA LYS A 44 2.77 -5.64 -0.28
C LYS A 44 2.78 -7.00 -1.00
N PHE A 45 2.24 -8.04 -0.38
CA PHE A 45 2.17 -9.37 -0.98
C PHE A 45 1.36 -9.37 -2.28
N ILE A 46 0.22 -8.67 -2.31
CA ILE A 46 -0.60 -8.50 -3.52
C ILE A 46 0.24 -7.91 -4.67
N ALA A 47 0.93 -6.80 -4.43
CA ALA A 47 1.75 -6.16 -5.47
C ALA A 47 2.91 -7.04 -5.94
N GLN A 48 3.57 -7.77 -5.03
CA GLN A 48 4.63 -8.72 -5.38
C GLN A 48 4.09 -9.88 -6.22
N SER A 49 2.93 -10.44 -5.88
CA SER A 49 2.26 -11.50 -6.65
C SER A 49 1.88 -11.02 -8.06
N ILE A 50 1.39 -9.78 -8.19
CA ILE A 50 1.06 -9.20 -9.49
C ILE A 50 2.31 -9.00 -10.34
N LEU A 51 3.40 -8.50 -9.75
CA LEU A 51 4.69 -8.38 -10.45
C LEU A 51 5.20 -9.75 -10.91
N GLU A 52 5.15 -10.75 -10.02
CA GLU A 52 5.63 -12.10 -10.33
C GLU A 52 4.90 -12.73 -11.50
N LYS A 53 3.57 -12.69 -11.45
CA LYS A 53 2.76 -13.15 -12.57
C LYS A 53 3.11 -12.40 -13.86
N PHE A 54 3.21 -11.07 -13.80
CA PHE A 54 3.54 -10.27 -14.96
C PHE A 54 4.86 -10.70 -15.63
N TYR A 55 5.95 -10.83 -14.87
CA TYR A 55 7.23 -11.20 -15.49
C TYR A 55 7.31 -12.69 -15.85
N PHE A 56 6.51 -13.56 -15.22
CA PHE A 56 6.37 -14.94 -15.69
C PHE A 56 5.64 -15.02 -17.03
N ASP A 57 4.53 -14.28 -17.18
CA ASP A 57 3.77 -14.21 -18.42
C ASP A 57 4.63 -13.64 -19.57
N VAL A 58 5.50 -12.65 -19.28
CA VAL A 58 6.48 -12.14 -20.25
C VAL A 58 7.51 -13.19 -20.62
N ASP A 59 8.08 -13.89 -19.63
CA ASP A 59 9.07 -14.93 -19.91
C ASP A 59 8.47 -16.05 -20.77
N ASP A 60 7.31 -16.57 -20.37
CA ASP A 60 6.61 -17.64 -21.09
C ASP A 60 6.31 -17.24 -22.53
N LEU A 61 5.96 -15.98 -22.79
CA LEU A 61 5.71 -15.45 -24.14
C LEU A 61 6.91 -15.62 -25.08
N TYR A 62 8.14 -15.47 -24.56
CA TYR A 62 9.38 -15.48 -25.33
C TYR A 62 10.19 -16.79 -25.21
N THR A 63 9.88 -17.66 -24.25
CA THR A 63 10.55 -18.95 -24.09
C THR A 63 9.78 -20.10 -24.73
N ASP A 64 8.47 -20.20 -24.48
CA ASP A 64 7.63 -21.31 -24.92
C ASP A 64 6.33 -20.87 -25.64
N GLY A 65 6.08 -19.57 -25.68
CA GLY A 65 4.88 -18.97 -26.22
C GLY A 65 4.95 -18.62 -27.71
N VAL A 66 3.98 -17.82 -28.14
CA VAL A 66 3.79 -17.46 -29.56
C VAL A 66 4.90 -16.57 -30.12
N LEU A 67 5.69 -15.91 -29.26
CA LEU A 67 6.86 -15.10 -29.65
C LEU A 67 8.18 -15.76 -29.25
N LYS A 68 8.20 -17.10 -29.14
CA LYS A 68 9.41 -17.86 -28.81
C LYS A 68 10.62 -17.40 -29.63
N LEU A 69 11.70 -17.08 -28.93
CA LEU A 69 12.96 -16.68 -29.54
C LEU A 69 13.53 -17.82 -30.38
N GLN A 70 13.84 -17.51 -31.64
CA GLN A 70 14.33 -18.50 -32.61
C GLN A 70 15.85 -18.66 -32.56
N ASP A 71 16.58 -17.61 -32.18
CA ASP A 71 18.02 -17.70 -31.97
C ASP A 71 18.30 -18.40 -30.63
N GLU A 72 18.97 -19.56 -30.71
CA GLU A 72 19.23 -20.41 -29.54
C GLU A 72 20.15 -19.72 -28.53
N LYS A 73 21.10 -18.89 -28.97
CA LYS A 73 21.99 -18.15 -28.05
C LYS A 73 21.22 -17.07 -27.31
N GLN A 74 20.35 -16.36 -28.02
CA GLN A 74 19.45 -15.35 -27.47
C GLN A 74 18.48 -15.98 -26.46
N LEU A 75 17.86 -17.11 -26.82
CA LEU A 75 16.97 -17.86 -25.96
C LEU A 75 17.68 -18.32 -24.68
N ASN A 76 18.85 -18.95 -24.81
CA ASN A 76 19.64 -19.42 -23.67
C ASN A 76 20.05 -18.27 -22.73
N ALA A 77 20.44 -17.11 -23.27
CA ALA A 77 20.75 -15.94 -22.47
C ALA A 77 19.52 -15.34 -21.79
N PHE A 78 18.36 -15.36 -22.46
CA PHE A 78 17.10 -14.86 -21.93
C PHE A 78 16.58 -15.74 -20.78
N SER A 79 16.64 -17.06 -20.94
CA SER A 79 16.17 -18.05 -19.96
C SER A 79 17.21 -18.40 -18.89
N ASP A 80 18.37 -17.73 -18.88
CA ASP A 80 19.43 -18.03 -17.92
C ASP A 80 18.94 -17.83 -16.48
N PHE A 81 19.26 -18.79 -15.61
CA PHE A 81 18.75 -18.79 -14.24
C PHE A 81 19.37 -17.69 -13.35
N HIS A 82 20.60 -17.29 -13.64
CA HIS A 82 21.36 -16.32 -12.84
C HIS A 82 21.27 -14.91 -13.40
N ASP A 83 21.32 -14.77 -14.73
CA ASP A 83 21.43 -13.51 -15.43
C ASP A 83 20.35 -13.30 -16.49
N GLY A 84 19.41 -14.23 -16.64
CA GLY A 84 18.30 -14.11 -17.59
C GLY A 84 17.22 -13.12 -17.16
N TYR A 85 16.18 -12.98 -17.99
CA TYR A 85 15.12 -12.00 -17.79
C TYR A 85 14.44 -12.13 -16.41
N ARG A 86 14.02 -13.34 -16.02
CA ARG A 86 13.42 -13.60 -14.70
C ARG A 86 14.34 -13.23 -13.55
N ALA A 87 15.62 -13.57 -13.64
CA ALA A 87 16.60 -13.28 -12.60
C ALA A 87 16.81 -11.76 -12.43
N LYS A 88 16.90 -11.03 -13.54
CA LYS A 88 17.02 -9.56 -13.54
C LYS A 88 15.78 -8.86 -13.00
N MET A 89 14.57 -9.35 -13.33
CA MET A 89 13.32 -8.83 -12.76
C MET A 89 13.24 -9.04 -11.24
N ARG A 90 13.62 -10.23 -10.74
CA ARG A 90 13.71 -10.51 -9.30
C ARG A 90 14.75 -9.64 -8.60
N LEU A 91 15.92 -9.44 -9.23
CA LEU A 91 16.95 -8.56 -8.69
C LEU A 91 16.44 -7.11 -8.60
N TRP A 92 15.71 -6.65 -9.61
CA TRP A 92 15.09 -5.33 -9.61
C TRP A 92 14.09 -5.18 -8.46
N SER A 93 13.19 -6.15 -8.25
CA SER A 93 12.19 -6.08 -7.17
C SER A 93 12.84 -6.07 -5.78
N ASN A 94 13.97 -6.77 -5.62
CA ASN A 94 14.72 -6.78 -4.35
C ASN A 94 15.45 -5.47 -4.09
N LYS A 95 15.89 -4.76 -5.13
CA LYS A 95 16.60 -3.47 -5.02
C LYS A 95 15.66 -2.27 -4.95
N ASN A 96 14.48 -2.37 -5.55
CA ASN A 96 13.49 -1.30 -5.62
C ASN A 96 12.35 -1.65 -4.68
N LEU A 97 12.55 -1.40 -3.38
CA LEU A 97 11.50 -1.63 -2.40
C LEU A 97 10.31 -0.70 -2.65
N ILE A 98 9.11 -1.18 -2.34
CA ILE A 98 7.87 -0.40 -2.45
C ILE A 98 7.97 0.78 -1.47
N SER A 99 8.07 1.99 -2.01
CA SER A 99 8.05 3.23 -1.21
C SER A 99 6.71 3.93 -1.42
N ILE A 100 6.04 4.23 -0.31
CA ILE A 100 4.74 4.93 -0.29
C ILE A 100 5.00 6.40 0.06
N ARG A 101 4.37 7.33 -0.65
CA ARG A 101 4.58 8.78 -0.49
C ARG A 101 3.99 9.30 0.80
N GLU A 102 4.67 10.30 1.36
CA GLU A 102 4.21 11.08 2.51
C GLU A 102 2.92 11.82 2.15
N VAL A 103 1.90 11.66 2.99
CA VAL A 103 0.64 12.39 2.87
C VAL A 103 0.46 13.19 4.16
N LYS A 104 0.70 14.51 4.10
CA LYS A 104 0.43 15.40 5.24
C LYS A 104 -1.06 15.54 5.47
N ILE A 105 -1.49 15.40 6.72
CA ILE A 105 -2.88 15.59 7.11
C ILE A 105 -2.94 16.66 8.20
N ASP A 106 -3.95 17.52 8.06
CA ASP A 106 -4.29 18.56 9.03
C ASP A 106 -5.24 17.93 10.07
N ALA A 107 -4.69 17.44 11.18
CA ALA A 107 -5.46 16.82 12.26
C ALA A 107 -6.28 17.91 13.00
N SER A 108 -7.44 18.26 12.44
CA SER A 108 -8.31 19.33 12.95
C SER A 108 -9.22 18.94 14.13
N LEU A 109 -9.18 17.70 14.60
CA LEU A 109 -10.03 17.24 15.71
C LEU A 109 -9.24 17.05 17.00
N GLU A 110 -9.61 17.86 18.00
CA GLU A 110 -9.12 17.69 19.37
C GLU A 110 -9.55 16.34 19.94
N ILE A 111 -8.60 15.62 20.55
CA ILE A 111 -8.88 14.42 21.33
C ILE A 111 -9.60 14.87 22.60
N PRO A 112 -10.75 14.28 22.97
CA PRO A 112 -11.40 14.61 24.22
C PRO A 112 -10.42 14.29 25.35
N HIS A 113 -10.02 15.30 26.12
CA HIS A 113 -9.18 15.06 27.28
C HIS A 113 -9.87 14.03 28.15
N LYS A 114 -9.09 13.03 28.59
CA LYS A 114 -9.49 12.17 29.71
C LYS A 114 -9.81 13.16 30.82
N VAL A 115 -11.04 13.14 31.34
CA VAL A 115 -11.34 13.92 32.54
C VAL A 115 -10.50 13.26 33.63
N GLN A 116 -9.30 13.78 33.84
CA GLN A 116 -8.52 13.48 35.02
C GLN A 116 -9.36 14.00 36.17
N ASP A 117 -9.66 13.11 37.11
CA ASP A 117 -10.02 13.54 38.45
C ASP A 117 -8.99 14.58 38.89
N VAL A 118 -9.53 15.64 39.47
CA VAL A 118 -8.86 16.87 39.90
C VAL A 118 -7.54 16.54 40.61
N THR A 119 -6.43 17.18 40.18
CA THR A 119 -5.07 17.30 40.77
C THR A 119 -3.85 16.79 39.98
N ALA A 120 -3.92 16.65 38.65
CA ALA A 120 -2.70 16.56 37.83
C ALA A 120 -2.53 17.81 36.96
N PRO A 121 -1.31 18.39 36.87
CA PRO A 121 -1.05 19.58 36.06
C PRO A 121 -1.32 19.29 34.57
N PRO A 122 -1.69 20.33 33.80
CA PRO A 122 -2.06 20.17 32.40
C PRO A 122 -0.85 19.64 31.63
N VAL A 123 -0.93 18.37 31.23
CA VAL A 123 -0.01 17.83 30.23
C VAL A 123 -0.33 18.59 28.95
N ALA A 124 0.57 19.49 28.56
CA ALA A 124 0.51 20.18 27.30
C ALA A 124 0.31 19.12 26.19
N VAL A 125 -0.84 19.19 25.51
CA VAL A 125 -1.16 18.37 24.33
C VAL A 125 -0.37 18.93 23.15
N ALA A 126 0.96 18.95 23.29
CA ALA A 126 1.87 19.05 22.18
C ALA A 126 2.06 17.63 21.64
N SER A 127 1.70 17.46 20.36
CA SER A 127 2.14 16.36 19.51
C SER A 127 1.79 14.92 19.97
N VAL A 128 0.50 14.58 20.00
CA VAL A 128 0.07 13.16 20.09
C VAL A 128 0.41 12.37 18.82
N GLY A 129 0.74 13.04 17.71
CA GLY A 129 1.23 12.40 16.48
C GLY A 129 2.61 11.72 16.62
N THR A 130 3.39 12.02 17.65
CA THR A 130 4.80 11.58 17.72
C THR A 130 5.00 10.21 18.39
N LEU A 131 4.08 9.73 19.22
CA LEU A 131 4.32 8.52 20.04
C LEU A 131 3.86 7.20 19.40
N ILE A 132 2.89 7.20 18.49
CA ILE A 132 2.36 5.96 17.87
C ILE A 132 3.18 5.54 16.63
N ALA A 133 3.94 6.46 16.04
CA ALA A 133 4.74 6.19 14.84
C ALA A 133 5.84 5.13 15.05
N VAL A 134 6.22 4.82 16.28
CA VAL A 134 7.38 3.98 16.60
C VAL A 134 7.13 2.48 16.36
N GLY A 135 5.87 2.01 16.33
CA GLY A 135 5.53 0.58 16.22
C GLY A 135 5.31 0.03 14.80
N LEU A 136 4.95 0.90 13.84
CA LEU A 136 4.55 0.49 12.48
C LEU A 136 5.73 0.38 11.49
N ALA A 137 6.97 0.31 11.98
CA ALA A 137 8.16 0.12 11.15
C ALA A 137 8.18 -1.29 10.54
N ILE A 138 7.40 -1.50 9.48
CA ILE A 138 7.51 -2.68 8.62
C ILE A 138 8.71 -2.43 7.72
N ALA A 139 9.66 -3.37 7.70
CA ALA A 139 10.86 -3.28 6.88
C ALA A 139 10.50 -2.91 5.42
N GLY A 140 10.89 -1.69 5.01
CA GLY A 140 10.66 -1.13 3.68
C GLY A 140 9.38 -0.29 3.51
N VAL A 141 8.58 -0.04 4.55
CA VAL A 141 7.29 0.70 4.49
C VAL A 141 7.24 1.80 5.57
N GLU A 142 8.25 2.67 5.60
CA GLU A 142 8.44 3.63 6.71
C GLU A 142 7.44 4.83 6.70
N LEU A 143 6.77 5.10 5.58
CA LEU A 143 6.05 6.37 5.37
C LEU A 143 4.52 6.29 5.46
N TRP A 144 3.93 5.10 5.38
CA TRP A 144 2.49 4.88 5.61
C TRP A 144 2.11 4.94 7.10
N ILE A 145 3.14 4.93 7.96
CA ILE A 145 3.08 5.01 9.42
C ILE A 145 2.30 6.25 9.90
N ILE A 146 2.40 7.39 9.21
CA ILE A 146 1.79 8.65 9.67
C ILE A 146 0.27 8.59 9.56
N VAL A 147 -0.28 8.21 8.39
CA VAL A 147 -1.73 8.13 8.18
C VAL A 147 -2.34 6.98 8.99
N ALA A 148 -1.61 5.87 9.13
CA ALA A 148 -1.98 4.75 10.00
C ALA A 148 -2.01 5.17 11.49
N ALA A 149 -1.04 5.96 11.95
CA ALA A 149 -1.00 6.49 13.31
C ALA A 149 -2.16 7.48 13.58
N GLU A 150 -2.51 8.31 12.61
CA GLU A 150 -3.64 9.23 12.74
C GLU A 150 -4.99 8.49 12.81
N LEU A 151 -5.16 7.44 12.01
CA LEU A 151 -6.30 6.53 12.12
C LEU A 151 -6.39 5.91 13.52
N LEU A 152 -5.26 5.46 14.10
CA LEU A 152 -5.20 4.95 15.47
C LEU A 152 -5.61 6.00 16.51
N VAL A 153 -5.13 7.23 16.36
CA VAL A 153 -5.50 8.35 17.25
C VAL A 153 -7.00 8.63 17.18
N LEU A 154 -7.57 8.70 15.97
CA LEU A 154 -9.00 8.95 15.78
C LEU A 154 -9.86 7.80 16.32
N ALA A 155 -9.46 6.55 16.10
CA ALA A 155 -10.13 5.38 16.64
C ALA A 155 -10.12 5.38 18.18
N THR A 156 -8.96 5.67 18.77
CA THR A 156 -8.79 5.78 20.23
C THR A 156 -9.64 6.92 20.80
N ALA A 157 -9.64 8.09 20.17
CA ALA A 157 -10.46 9.23 20.58
C ALA A 157 -11.96 8.88 20.54
N THR A 158 -12.40 8.19 19.49
CA THR A 158 -13.79 7.73 19.31
C THR A 158 -14.18 6.72 20.39
N TYR A 159 -13.32 5.73 20.66
CA TYR A 159 -13.53 4.74 21.71
C TYR A 159 -13.67 5.39 23.09
N LEU A 160 -12.74 6.28 23.45
CA LEU A 160 -12.79 7.03 24.72
C LEU A 160 -14.04 7.92 24.80
N TYR A 161 -14.46 8.51 23.69
CA TYR A 161 -15.69 9.31 23.63
C TYR A 161 -16.94 8.47 23.87
N LYS A 162 -17.02 7.27 23.28
CA LYS A 162 -18.13 6.31 23.48
C LYS A 162 -18.28 5.87 24.95
N GLN A 163 -17.19 5.88 25.73
CA GLN A 163 -17.24 5.56 27.16
C GLN A 163 -17.76 6.71 28.05
N LYS A 164 -17.81 7.95 27.55
CA LYS A 164 -18.33 9.08 28.34
C LYS A 164 -19.85 9.01 28.41
N LYS A 165 -20.39 8.97 29.63
CA LYS A 165 -21.84 9.08 29.89
C LYS A 165 -22.28 10.54 29.66
N ALA A 166 -22.88 10.83 28.51
CA ALA A 166 -23.27 12.20 28.17
C ALA A 166 -24.58 12.64 28.85
N GLN A 167 -24.58 13.83 29.46
CA GLN A 167 -25.79 14.48 29.98
C GLN A 167 -26.71 15.00 28.87
N ASN A 168 -26.17 15.31 27.68
CA ASN A 168 -26.94 15.79 26.52
C ASN A 168 -26.73 14.85 25.31
N LYS A 169 -27.76 14.05 24.99
CA LYS A 169 -27.73 13.03 23.93
C LYS A 169 -27.51 13.62 22.52
N ALA A 170 -27.96 14.86 22.26
CA ALA A 170 -27.89 15.45 20.93
C ALA A 170 -26.47 15.89 20.54
N ASP A 171 -25.77 16.61 21.45
CA ASP A 171 -24.36 17.01 21.25
C ASP A 171 -23.44 15.78 21.16
N TYR A 172 -23.74 14.76 21.97
CA TYR A 172 -23.04 13.47 21.93
C TYR A 172 -23.16 12.78 20.57
N ASN A 173 -24.38 12.61 20.06
CA ASN A 173 -24.60 11.95 18.78
C ASN A 173 -23.98 12.72 17.60
N PHE A 174 -24.02 14.06 17.64
CA PHE A 174 -23.43 14.89 16.60
C PHE A 174 -21.90 14.75 16.56
N LYS A 175 -21.22 14.83 17.72
CA LYS A 175 -19.76 14.65 17.81
C LYS A 175 -19.32 13.25 17.43
N LEU A 176 -20.04 12.22 17.89
CA LEU A 176 -19.75 10.83 17.53
C LEU A 176 -19.78 10.63 16.01
N LYS A 177 -20.84 11.11 15.36
CA LYS A 177 -20.98 11.05 13.90
C LYS A 177 -19.87 11.81 13.17
N ARG A 178 -19.36 12.91 13.73
CA ARG A 178 -18.23 13.66 13.16
C ARG A 178 -16.94 12.83 13.19
N TYR A 179 -16.66 12.13 14.29
CA TYR A 179 -15.50 11.24 14.38
C TYR A 179 -15.61 10.07 13.40
N GLU A 180 -16.76 9.40 13.34
CA GLU A 180 -17.02 8.29 12.40
C GLU A 180 -16.81 8.73 10.94
N ASN A 181 -17.36 9.88 10.55
CA ASN A 181 -17.15 10.43 9.21
C ASN A 181 -15.69 10.82 8.92
N GLN A 182 -14.90 11.17 9.93
CA GLN A 182 -13.48 11.46 9.73
C GLN A 182 -12.69 10.16 9.58
N ILE A 183 -12.96 9.16 10.40
CA ILE A 183 -12.36 7.83 10.26
C ILE A 183 -12.56 7.29 8.84
N GLU A 184 -13.79 7.33 8.31
CA GLU A 184 -14.06 6.83 6.96
C GLU A 184 -13.33 7.61 5.86
N ARG A 185 -13.19 8.93 6.01
CA ARG A 185 -12.41 9.74 5.07
C ARG A 185 -10.92 9.38 5.10
N GLU A 186 -10.35 9.19 6.29
CA GLU A 186 -8.95 8.82 6.41
C GLU A 186 -8.68 7.40 5.95
N LYS A 187 -9.59 6.43 6.18
CA LYS A 187 -9.53 5.09 5.57
C LYS A 187 -9.49 5.18 4.05
N ALA A 188 -10.40 5.95 3.45
CA ALA A 188 -10.43 6.11 1.99
C ALA A 188 -9.14 6.74 1.44
N ARG A 189 -8.63 7.77 2.13
CA ARG A 189 -7.37 8.43 1.76
C ARG A 189 -6.18 7.49 1.83
N LEU A 190 -6.10 6.72 2.91
CA LEU A 190 -5.09 5.70 3.16
C LEU A 190 -5.07 4.64 2.05
N VAL A 191 -6.24 4.08 1.73
CA VAL A 191 -6.40 3.03 0.72
C VAL A 191 -6.05 3.55 -0.67
N ASN A 192 -6.55 4.73 -1.04
CA ASN A 192 -6.30 5.31 -2.36
C ASN A 192 -4.82 5.69 -2.54
N GLY A 193 -4.19 6.31 -1.54
CA GLY A 193 -2.77 6.65 -1.60
C GLY A 193 -1.88 5.41 -1.77
N LEU A 194 -2.18 4.35 -1.03
CA LEU A 194 -1.49 3.07 -1.18
C LEU A 194 -1.66 2.48 -2.58
N ILE A 195 -2.88 2.46 -3.12
CA ILE A 195 -3.15 1.99 -4.49
C ILE A 195 -2.30 2.77 -5.51
N GLU A 196 -2.21 4.10 -5.37
CA GLU A 196 -1.43 4.94 -6.28
C GLU A 196 0.06 4.62 -6.25
N ASP A 197 0.63 4.42 -5.05
CA ASP A 197 2.05 4.13 -4.91
C ASP A 197 2.41 2.71 -5.36
N LEU A 198 1.56 1.72 -5.06
CA LEU A 198 1.71 0.37 -5.61
C LEU A 198 1.58 0.36 -7.14
N THR A 199 0.65 1.14 -7.69
CA THR A 199 0.50 1.32 -9.14
C THR A 199 1.76 1.94 -9.75
N LYS A 200 2.34 2.96 -9.11
CA LYS A 200 3.58 3.58 -9.56
C LYS A 200 4.76 2.59 -9.54
N TRP A 201 4.88 1.82 -8.46
CA TRP A 201 5.93 0.81 -8.33
C TRP A 201 5.84 -0.27 -9.42
N LEU A 202 4.64 -0.79 -9.66
CA LEU A 202 4.40 -1.76 -10.73
C LEU A 202 4.66 -1.17 -12.13
N ASN A 203 4.31 0.09 -12.37
CA ASN A 203 4.65 0.77 -13.62
C ASN A 203 6.16 0.90 -13.81
N ASN A 204 6.91 1.21 -12.75
CA ASN A 204 8.37 1.24 -12.81
C ASN A 204 8.94 -0.15 -13.14
N ALA A 205 8.36 -1.21 -12.57
CA ALA A 205 8.74 -2.58 -12.88
C ALA A 205 8.48 -2.94 -14.35
N LYS A 206 7.32 -2.53 -14.89
CA LYS A 206 6.99 -2.70 -16.30
C LYS A 206 7.99 -1.97 -17.20
N ASN A 207 8.31 -0.71 -16.91
CA ASN A 207 9.28 0.06 -17.69
C ASN A 207 10.68 -0.57 -17.66
N HIS A 208 11.07 -1.14 -16.51
CA HIS A 208 12.30 -1.89 -16.38
C HIS A 208 12.27 -3.17 -17.23
N SER A 209 11.18 -3.92 -17.19
CA SER A 209 10.95 -5.08 -18.06
C SER A 209 11.08 -4.71 -19.53
N ASP A 210 10.41 -3.65 -19.98
CA ASP A 210 10.50 -3.18 -21.38
C ASP A 210 11.97 -2.87 -21.76
N SER A 211 12.74 -2.26 -20.85
CA SER A 211 14.17 -2.00 -21.05
C SER A 211 15.01 -3.28 -21.12
N LEU A 212 14.68 -4.30 -20.31
CA LEU A 212 15.35 -5.60 -20.34
C LEU A 212 15.08 -6.33 -21.66
N LEU A 213 13.83 -6.33 -22.13
CA LEU A 213 13.46 -6.93 -23.41
C LEU A 213 14.31 -6.35 -24.55
N ILE A 214 14.46 -5.02 -24.61
CA ILE A 214 15.34 -4.35 -25.59
C ILE A 214 16.79 -4.82 -25.45
N SER A 215 17.30 -4.99 -24.21
CA SER A 215 18.68 -5.48 -23.99
C SER A 215 18.90 -6.92 -24.47
N PHE A 216 17.82 -7.71 -24.57
CA PHE A 216 17.83 -9.04 -25.17
C PHE A 216 17.54 -9.00 -26.67
N GLY A 217 17.36 -7.83 -27.30
CA GLY A 217 17.07 -7.70 -28.73
C GLY A 217 15.58 -7.88 -29.10
N ILE A 218 14.67 -7.69 -28.14
CA ILE A 218 13.22 -7.84 -28.29
C ILE A 218 12.59 -6.42 -28.32
N ASN A 219 11.88 -6.08 -29.41
CA ASN A 219 11.30 -4.75 -29.68
C ASN A 219 9.77 -4.73 -29.76
#